data_AF-A0A7S3CGI2-F1
#
_entry.id   AF-A0A7S3CGI2-F1
#
_cell.length_a   1.000
_cell.length_b   1.000
_cell.length_c   1.000
_cell.angle_alpha   90.00
_cell.angle_beta   90.00
_cell.angle_gamma   90.00
#
_symmetry.space_group_name_H-M   'P 1'
#
loop_
_entity.id
_entity.type
_entity.pdbx_description
1 polymer ?
#
loop_
_entity_poly.entity_id
_entity_poly.type
_entity_poly.pdbx_seq_one_letter_code
_entity_poly.pdbx_strand_id
1 'polypeptide(L)'
;ERWRYLDFAVAERGSVDPAHHTDLALALAALWGSLPEIDRGSAKGAEVRARLLEFLEGSDYYNTGAALKCLSRHPSLSLETVAVCRKRGDHAESLRILTFVLKDNERAVAYCEDLGTQEGYLLLLDMLLNPPEGPALYAEAVRLLSSTGASLNPLRVLEALSDAMPMPLAYETLARMLRERQHRKRAQQVLKGLARANEVSVAHRRVARLSEHVEMTEDRACRVCNVRIGTKVFGLYPNGVLVCYRCMMRRGEDAKHVCPVTGRDFQEEI
;
A
#
# COMPACT_ATOMS: atom_id res chain seq x y z
N GLU A 1 42.11 -19.82 5.41
CA GLU A 1 40.77 -19.60 4.83
C GLU A 1 40.35 -18.15 5.06
N ARG A 2 40.70 -17.25 4.14
CA ARG A 2 40.54 -15.79 4.30
C ARG A 2 39.07 -15.34 4.36
N TRP A 3 38.17 -16.07 3.70
CA TRP A 3 36.73 -15.75 3.70
C TRP A 3 36.05 -16.01 5.05
N ARG A 4 36.45 -17.03 5.82
CA ARG A 4 35.87 -17.33 7.16
C ARG A 4 36.20 -16.24 8.19
N TYR A 5 37.39 -15.65 8.08
CA TYR A 5 37.77 -14.51 8.91
C TYR A 5 36.96 -13.25 8.56
N LEU A 6 36.71 -13.01 7.27
CA LEU A 6 35.89 -11.89 6.81
C LEU A 6 34.41 -12.10 7.15
N ASP A 7 33.89 -13.32 7.02
CA ASP A 7 32.54 -13.70 7.43
C ASP A 7 32.34 -13.49 8.95
N PHE A 8 33.31 -13.91 9.77
CA PHE A 8 33.32 -13.62 11.22
C PHE A 8 33.41 -12.11 11.52
N ALA A 9 34.25 -11.37 10.80
CA ALA A 9 34.40 -9.93 10.99
C ALA A 9 33.14 -9.13 10.62
N VAL A 10 32.38 -9.63 9.65
CA VAL A 10 31.14 -8.98 9.20
C VAL A 10 29.93 -9.46 10.02
N ALA A 11 29.78 -10.76 10.25
CA ALA A 11 28.62 -11.34 10.94
C ALA A 11 28.69 -11.21 12.47
N GLU A 12 29.86 -11.37 13.09
CA GLU A 12 29.99 -11.36 14.56
C GLU A 12 30.52 -10.02 15.12
N ARG A 13 31.31 -9.28 14.33
CA ARG A 13 31.89 -7.98 14.75
C ARG A 13 31.14 -6.77 14.19
N GLY A 14 30.20 -6.95 13.27
CA GLY A 14 29.38 -5.86 12.72
C GLY A 14 30.19 -4.76 12.04
N SER A 15 31.29 -5.09 11.38
CA SER A 15 32.11 -4.09 10.68
C SER A 15 31.27 -3.35 9.63
N VAL A 16 31.32 -2.02 9.62
CA VAL A 16 30.60 -1.14 8.67
C VAL A 16 31.50 -0.73 7.49
N ASP A 17 32.73 -1.24 7.44
CA ASP A 17 33.71 -0.81 6.44
C ASP A 17 33.40 -1.41 5.05
N PRO A 18 33.09 -0.58 4.03
CA PRO A 18 32.76 -1.06 2.68
C PRO A 18 33.82 -1.96 2.04
N ALA A 19 35.09 -1.79 2.41
CA ALA A 19 36.18 -2.60 1.89
C ALA A 19 36.06 -4.08 2.33
N HIS A 20 35.76 -4.33 3.60
CA HIS A 20 35.60 -5.69 4.13
C HIS A 20 34.39 -6.40 3.51
N HIS A 21 33.28 -5.69 3.33
CA HIS A 21 32.08 -6.23 2.68
C HIS A 21 32.31 -6.56 1.20
N THR A 22 33.05 -5.70 0.49
CA THR A 22 33.41 -5.94 -0.91
C THR A 22 34.37 -7.11 -1.05
N ASP A 23 35.41 -7.17 -0.21
CA ASP A 23 36.37 -8.28 -0.21
C ASP A 23 35.73 -9.62 0.14
N LEU A 24 34.73 -9.63 1.04
CA LEU A 24 33.96 -10.83 1.37
C LEU A 24 33.13 -11.30 0.17
N ALA A 25 32.39 -10.40 -0.50
CA ALA A 25 31.65 -10.72 -1.72
C ALA A 25 32.55 -11.31 -2.81
N LEU A 26 33.70 -10.68 -3.05
CA LEU A 26 34.68 -11.13 -4.05
C LEU A 26 35.33 -12.46 -3.65
N ALA A 27 35.64 -12.67 -2.36
CA ALA A 27 36.23 -13.91 -1.88
C ALA A 27 35.26 -15.09 -2.01
N LEU A 28 33.97 -14.90 -1.70
CA LEU A 28 32.93 -15.92 -1.88
C LEU A 28 32.67 -16.23 -3.36
N ALA A 29 32.63 -15.21 -4.22
CA ALA A 29 32.52 -15.40 -5.67
C ALA A 29 33.74 -16.13 -6.26
N ALA A 30 34.95 -15.80 -5.81
CA ALA A 30 36.17 -16.48 -6.23
C ALA A 30 36.25 -17.92 -5.71
N LEU A 31 35.77 -18.17 -4.48
CA LEU A 31 35.66 -19.51 -3.92
C LEU A 31 34.77 -20.38 -4.80
N TRP A 32 33.60 -19.88 -5.19
CA TRP A 32 32.72 -20.54 -6.15
C TRP A 32 33.43 -20.82 -7.49
N GLY A 33 34.13 -19.83 -8.04
CA GLY A 33 34.88 -19.98 -9.28
C GLY A 33 36.01 -21.02 -9.22
N SER A 34 36.61 -21.21 -8.04
CA SER A 34 37.70 -22.19 -7.81
C SER A 34 37.22 -23.62 -7.59
N LEU A 35 35.92 -23.83 -7.32
CA LEU A 35 35.37 -25.17 -7.13
C LEU A 35 35.32 -25.95 -8.46
N PRO A 36 35.68 -27.25 -8.46
CA PRO A 36 35.47 -28.14 -9.59
C PRO A 36 33.99 -28.18 -10.00
N GLU A 37 33.70 -28.36 -11.29
CA GLU A 37 32.30 -28.39 -11.79
C GLU A 37 31.43 -29.43 -11.08
N ILE A 38 32.02 -30.57 -10.69
CA ILE A 38 31.36 -31.65 -9.95
C ILE A 38 30.91 -31.17 -8.56
N ASP A 39 31.74 -30.36 -7.88
CA ASP A 39 31.45 -29.85 -6.54
C ASP A 39 30.51 -28.64 -6.55
N ARG A 40 30.36 -27.93 -7.68
CA ARG A 40 29.39 -26.84 -7.86
C ARG A 40 27.95 -27.33 -7.79
N GLY A 41 27.68 -28.53 -8.29
CA GLY A 41 26.39 -29.21 -8.14
C GLY A 41 26.22 -29.92 -6.79
N SER A 42 27.28 -30.00 -5.97
CA SER A 42 27.24 -30.67 -4.67
C SER A 42 26.65 -29.79 -3.56
N ALA A 43 26.38 -30.40 -2.41
CA ALA A 43 25.94 -29.68 -1.20
C ALA A 43 26.88 -28.53 -0.80
N LYS A 44 28.20 -28.70 -0.99
CA LYS A 44 29.20 -27.64 -0.68
C LYS A 44 29.04 -26.43 -1.59
N GLY A 45 28.73 -26.68 -2.86
CA GLY A 45 28.45 -25.61 -3.80
C GLY A 45 27.18 -24.83 -3.44
N ALA A 46 26.10 -25.56 -3.16
CA ALA A 46 24.84 -24.95 -2.74
C ALA A 46 24.98 -24.13 -1.44
N GLU A 47 25.78 -24.60 -0.48
CA GLU A 47 26.08 -23.90 0.77
C GLU A 47 26.79 -22.56 0.51
N VAL A 48 27.82 -22.54 -0.33
CA VAL A 48 28.55 -21.31 -0.69
C VAL A 48 27.62 -20.32 -1.40
N ARG A 49 26.74 -20.80 -2.29
CA ARG A 49 25.76 -19.95 -2.98
C ARG A 49 24.72 -19.38 -2.03
N ALA A 50 24.16 -20.21 -1.15
CA ALA A 50 23.19 -19.76 -0.15
C ALA A 50 23.80 -18.70 0.77
N ARG A 51 25.03 -18.93 1.23
CA ARG A 51 25.75 -17.97 2.07
C ARG A 51 26.07 -16.66 1.35
N LEU A 52 26.46 -16.76 0.07
CA LEU A 52 26.67 -15.58 -0.78
C LEU A 52 25.38 -14.79 -0.98
N LEU A 53 24.26 -15.46 -1.26
CA LEU A 53 22.97 -14.81 -1.45
C LEU A 53 22.49 -14.12 -0.16
N GLU A 54 22.54 -14.83 0.96
CA GLU A 54 22.21 -14.29 2.30
C GLU A 54 23.03 -13.03 2.61
N PHE A 55 24.33 -13.07 2.32
CA PHE A 55 25.21 -11.93 2.52
C PHE A 55 24.85 -10.74 1.60
N LEU A 56 24.59 -11.00 0.31
CA LEU A 56 24.28 -9.95 -0.68
C LEU A 56 22.91 -9.30 -0.44
N GLU A 57 21.95 -10.04 0.12
CA GLU A 57 20.64 -9.52 0.50
C GLU A 57 20.70 -8.73 1.82
N GLY A 58 21.47 -9.23 2.80
CA GLY A 58 21.57 -8.67 4.15
C GLY A 58 22.51 -7.47 4.29
N SER A 59 23.56 -7.36 3.47
CA SER A 59 24.50 -6.24 3.54
C SER A 59 24.16 -5.12 2.55
N ASP A 60 24.29 -3.86 2.99
CA ASP A 60 24.13 -2.67 2.14
C ASP A 60 25.46 -1.95 1.85
N TYR A 61 26.58 -2.43 2.41
CA TYR A 61 27.85 -1.70 2.42
C TYR A 61 28.85 -2.13 1.34
N TYR A 62 28.55 -3.16 0.55
CA TYR A 62 29.47 -3.63 -0.49
C TYR A 62 29.42 -2.78 -1.76
N ASN A 63 30.55 -2.72 -2.48
CA ASN A 63 30.61 -2.06 -3.78
C ASN A 63 29.91 -2.90 -4.85
N THR A 64 28.68 -2.50 -5.21
CA THR A 64 27.84 -3.18 -6.21
C THR A 64 28.49 -3.28 -7.59
N GLY A 65 29.28 -2.29 -8.01
CA GLY A 65 29.96 -2.30 -9.31
C GLY A 65 31.08 -3.33 -9.40
N ALA A 66 31.90 -3.43 -8.35
CA ALA A 66 32.96 -4.44 -8.26
C ALA A 66 32.38 -5.86 -8.15
N ALA A 67 31.32 -6.02 -7.35
CA ALA A 67 30.60 -7.28 -7.20
C ALA A 67 30.01 -7.76 -8.53
N LEU A 68 29.28 -6.90 -9.27
CA LEU A 68 28.74 -7.26 -10.59
C LEU A 68 29.83 -7.69 -11.57
N LYS A 69 30.94 -6.94 -11.66
CA LYS A 69 32.05 -7.29 -12.58
C LYS A 69 32.65 -8.66 -12.27
N CYS A 70 32.66 -9.07 -11.01
CA CYS A 70 33.10 -10.41 -10.61
C CYS A 70 32.04 -11.47 -10.92
N LEU A 71 30.78 -11.21 -10.60
CA LEU A 71 29.67 -12.14 -10.84
C LEU A 71 29.42 -12.38 -12.33
N SER A 72 29.57 -11.37 -13.19
CA SER A 72 29.45 -11.52 -14.65
C SER A 72 30.45 -12.50 -15.26
N ARG A 73 31.52 -12.87 -14.54
CA ARG A 73 32.48 -13.91 -14.98
C ARG A 73 31.91 -15.33 -14.82
N HIS A 74 30.82 -15.48 -14.07
CA HIS A 74 30.24 -16.75 -13.70
C HIS A 74 28.73 -16.77 -14.04
N PRO A 75 28.35 -17.23 -15.24
CA PRO A 75 26.93 -17.23 -15.66
C PRO A 75 26.03 -18.11 -14.80
N SER A 76 26.59 -19.01 -13.99
CA SER A 76 25.86 -19.84 -13.03
C SER A 76 25.32 -19.08 -11.82
N LEU A 77 25.82 -17.86 -11.54
CA LEU A 77 25.46 -17.04 -10.38
C LEU A 77 24.39 -16.00 -10.74
N SER A 78 23.32 -16.44 -11.40
CA SER A 78 22.26 -15.55 -11.90
C SER A 78 21.43 -14.92 -10.77
N LEU A 79 21.07 -15.68 -9.74
CA LEU A 79 20.29 -15.17 -8.59
C LEU A 79 21.09 -14.15 -7.77
N GLU A 80 22.37 -14.41 -7.57
CA GLU A 80 23.29 -13.52 -6.86
C GLU A 80 23.50 -12.23 -7.66
N THR A 81 23.57 -12.32 -8.99
CA THR A 81 23.62 -11.14 -9.87
C THR A 81 22.33 -10.32 -9.76
N VAL A 82 21.17 -10.97 -9.71
CA VAL A 82 19.87 -10.30 -9.50
C VAL A 82 19.84 -9.58 -8.14
N ALA A 83 20.34 -10.20 -7.07
CA ALA A 83 20.42 -9.57 -5.75
C ALA A 83 21.27 -8.29 -5.76
N VAL A 84 22.42 -8.31 -6.44
CA VAL A 84 23.26 -7.11 -6.58
C VAL A 84 22.61 -6.05 -7.47
N CYS A 85 22.03 -6.44 -8.61
CA CYS A 85 21.32 -5.51 -9.49
C CYS A 85 20.13 -4.84 -8.77
N ARG A 86 19.41 -5.59 -7.93
CA ARG A 86 18.36 -5.05 -7.04
C ARG A 86 18.90 -3.95 -6.14
N LYS A 87 20.05 -4.15 -5.48
CA LYS A 87 20.66 -3.16 -4.59
C LYS A 87 21.22 -1.95 -5.36
N ARG A 88 21.67 -2.14 -6.60
CA ARG A 88 22.12 -1.05 -7.48
C ARG A 88 20.95 -0.21 -8.03
N GLY A 89 19.71 -0.71 -7.96
CA GLY A 89 18.55 -0.10 -8.62
C GLY A 89 18.45 -0.43 -10.12
N ASP A 90 19.21 -1.42 -10.60
CA ASP A 90 19.19 -1.85 -11.99
C ASP A 90 18.10 -2.92 -12.20
N HIS A 91 16.85 -2.47 -12.17
CA HIS A 91 15.68 -3.35 -12.26
C HIS A 91 15.53 -4.00 -13.65
N ALA A 92 15.97 -3.30 -14.71
CA ALA A 92 15.92 -3.82 -16.08
C ALA A 92 16.78 -5.08 -16.22
N GLU A 93 18.03 -5.03 -15.77
CA GLU A 93 18.94 -6.17 -15.84
C GLU A 93 18.48 -7.31 -14.92
N SER A 94 17.94 -6.97 -13.74
CA SER A 94 17.41 -7.96 -12.79
C SER A 94 16.28 -8.79 -13.41
N LEU A 95 15.30 -8.12 -14.00
CA LEU A 95 14.17 -8.76 -14.67
C LEU A 95 14.61 -9.50 -15.94
N ARG A 96 15.56 -8.95 -16.70
CA ARG A 96 16.13 -9.64 -17.88
C ARG A 96 16.72 -10.99 -17.50
N ILE A 97 17.49 -11.05 -16.42
CA ILE A 97 18.09 -12.30 -15.93
C ILE A 97 17.00 -13.28 -15.46
N LEU A 98 16.01 -12.82 -14.71
CA LEU A 98 14.90 -13.68 -14.24
C LEU A 98 14.09 -14.27 -15.42
N THR A 99 13.72 -13.44 -16.39
CA THR A 99 12.85 -13.81 -17.50
C THR A 99 13.57 -14.60 -18.60
N PHE A 100 14.79 -14.20 -19.00
CA PHE A 100 15.48 -14.82 -20.15
C PHE A 100 16.51 -15.88 -19.76
N VAL A 101 17.28 -15.64 -18.70
CA VAL A 101 18.35 -16.55 -18.28
C VAL A 101 17.77 -17.68 -17.43
N LEU A 102 16.98 -17.33 -16.42
CA LEU A 102 16.36 -18.29 -15.51
C LEU A 102 15.03 -18.84 -16.03
N LYS A 103 14.38 -18.15 -16.98
CA LYS A 103 13.05 -18.51 -17.52
C LYS A 103 12.00 -18.69 -16.43
N ASP A 104 12.14 -17.95 -15.34
CA ASP A 104 11.28 -18.03 -14.17
C ASP A 104 10.43 -16.77 -14.07
N ASN A 105 9.29 -16.82 -14.75
CA ASN A 105 8.35 -15.71 -14.80
C ASN A 105 7.67 -15.47 -13.45
N GLU A 106 7.49 -16.51 -12.64
CA GLU A 106 6.89 -16.40 -11.31
C GLU A 106 7.78 -15.58 -10.38
N ARG A 107 9.10 -15.85 -10.37
CA ARG A 107 10.06 -15.03 -9.63
C ARG A 107 10.15 -13.59 -10.15
N ALA A 108 10.02 -13.37 -11.46
CA ALA A 108 9.98 -12.03 -12.02
C ALA A 108 8.75 -11.23 -11.54
N VAL A 109 7.59 -11.90 -11.42
CA VAL A 109 6.37 -11.29 -10.84
C VAL A 109 6.55 -11.00 -9.36
N ALA A 110 7.06 -11.96 -8.58
CA ALA A 110 7.35 -11.75 -7.16
C ALA A 110 8.32 -10.58 -6.92
N TYR A 111 9.32 -10.43 -7.79
CA TYR A 111 10.22 -9.28 -7.75
C TYR A 111 9.50 -7.94 -8.00
N CYS A 112 8.52 -7.91 -8.92
CA CYS A 112 7.70 -6.71 -9.15
C CYS A 112 6.74 -6.44 -8.00
N GLU A 113 6.21 -7.48 -7.34
CA GLU A 113 5.40 -7.37 -6.12
C GLU A 113 6.20 -6.74 -4.98
N ASP A 114 7.42 -7.24 -4.74
CA ASP A 114 8.36 -6.72 -3.75
C ASP A 114 8.72 -5.25 -3.97
N LEU A 115 8.89 -4.83 -5.23
CA LEU A 115 9.17 -3.43 -5.55
C LEU A 115 7.95 -2.55 -5.31
N GLY A 116 6.73 -3.08 -5.47
CA GLY A 116 5.48 -2.34 -5.33
C GLY A 116 5.30 -1.19 -6.33
N THR A 117 6.19 -1.06 -7.32
CA THR A 117 6.17 0.03 -8.30
C THR A 117 5.43 -0.40 -9.56
N GLN A 118 4.59 0.50 -10.08
CA GLN A 118 3.93 0.28 -11.36
C GLN A 118 4.93 0.21 -12.53
N GLU A 119 6.06 0.90 -12.39
CA GLU A 119 7.14 0.95 -13.38
C GLU A 119 7.83 -0.42 -13.54
N GLY A 120 8.02 -1.18 -12.46
CA GLY A 120 8.59 -2.53 -12.53
C GLY A 120 7.74 -3.48 -13.38
N TYR A 121 6.41 -3.45 -13.19
CA TYR A 121 5.49 -4.26 -14.00
C TYR A 121 5.44 -3.83 -15.47
N LEU A 122 5.48 -2.52 -15.74
CA LEU A 122 5.52 -2.03 -17.12
C LEU A 122 6.82 -2.41 -17.81
N LEU A 123 7.94 -2.39 -17.09
CA LEU A 123 9.24 -2.82 -17.59
C LEU A 123 9.24 -4.33 -17.90
N LEU A 124 8.70 -5.15 -16.99
CA LEU A 124 8.52 -6.58 -17.23
C LEU A 124 7.62 -6.84 -18.45
N LEU A 125 6.51 -6.11 -18.57
CA LEU A 125 5.59 -6.22 -19.70
C LEU A 125 6.29 -5.86 -21.02
N ASP A 126 7.03 -4.76 -21.05
CA ASP A 126 7.79 -4.35 -22.24
C ASP A 126 8.85 -5.40 -22.62
N MET A 127 9.59 -5.95 -21.64
CA MET A 127 10.53 -7.04 -21.90
C MET A 127 9.87 -8.32 -22.45
N LEU A 128 8.66 -8.68 -21.99
CA LEU A 128 7.94 -9.84 -22.50
C LEU A 128 7.41 -9.64 -23.91
N LEU A 129 7.01 -8.41 -24.25
CA LEU A 129 6.46 -8.04 -25.56
C LEU A 129 7.56 -7.76 -26.60
N ASN A 130 8.67 -7.15 -26.17
CA ASN A 130 9.80 -6.75 -27.00
C ASN A 130 11.11 -7.33 -26.42
N PRO A 131 11.30 -8.66 -26.45
CA PRO A 131 12.52 -9.26 -25.94
C PRO A 131 13.73 -8.86 -26.79
N PRO A 132 14.90 -8.57 -26.17
CA PRO A 132 16.13 -8.29 -26.93
C PRO A 132 16.63 -9.53 -27.69
N GLU A 133 16.30 -10.72 -27.21
CA GLU A 133 16.68 -12.01 -27.81
C GLU A 133 15.47 -12.95 -27.85
N GLY A 134 15.07 -13.37 -29.05
CA GLY A 134 14.03 -14.39 -29.26
C GLY A 134 12.62 -13.86 -29.60
N PRO A 135 11.63 -14.76 -29.69
CA PRO A 135 10.25 -14.38 -29.99
C PRO A 135 9.53 -13.83 -28.74
N ALA A 136 8.60 -12.90 -28.95
CA ALA A 136 7.78 -12.32 -27.89
C ALA A 136 6.97 -13.38 -27.12
N LEU A 137 6.94 -13.25 -25.80
CA LEU A 137 6.29 -14.17 -24.87
C LEU A 137 4.85 -13.70 -24.59
N TYR A 138 4.04 -13.66 -25.64
CA TYR A 138 2.68 -13.10 -25.57
C TYR A 138 1.76 -13.79 -24.56
N ALA A 139 1.86 -15.11 -24.40
CA ALA A 139 1.06 -15.85 -23.43
C ALA A 139 1.36 -15.43 -21.98
N GLU A 140 2.62 -15.14 -21.68
CA GLU A 140 3.05 -14.69 -20.35
C GLU A 140 2.65 -13.24 -20.10
N ALA A 141 2.80 -12.38 -21.11
CA ALA A 141 2.34 -11.01 -21.03
C ALA A 141 0.83 -10.94 -20.73
N VAL A 142 0.02 -11.80 -21.36
CA VAL A 142 -1.43 -11.85 -21.09
C VAL A 142 -1.75 -12.44 -19.71
N ARG A 143 -0.98 -13.41 -19.22
CA ARG A 143 -1.10 -13.90 -17.83
C ARG A 143 -0.80 -12.79 -16.82
N LEU A 144 0.29 -12.06 -17.03
CA LEU A 144 0.69 -10.91 -16.20
C LEU A 144 -0.37 -9.81 -16.19
N LEU A 145 -0.89 -9.45 -17.37
CA LEU A 145 -1.99 -8.48 -17.48
C LEU A 145 -3.28 -9.00 -16.81
N SER A 146 -3.48 -10.31 -16.77
CA SER A 146 -4.68 -10.89 -16.20
C SER A 146 -4.69 -10.86 -14.68
N SER A 147 -3.53 -11.04 -14.03
CA SER A 147 -3.37 -10.96 -12.57
C SER A 147 -3.25 -9.51 -12.10
N THR A 148 -2.42 -8.71 -12.77
CA THR A 148 -1.99 -7.39 -12.28
C THR A 148 -2.67 -6.23 -13.01
N GLY A 149 -3.39 -6.48 -14.10
CA GLY A 149 -3.95 -5.42 -14.96
C GLY A 149 -4.88 -4.42 -14.25
N ALA A 150 -5.46 -4.79 -13.11
CA ALA A 150 -6.34 -3.90 -12.34
C ALA A 150 -5.61 -2.72 -11.67
N SER A 151 -4.31 -2.82 -11.40
CA SER A 151 -3.50 -1.76 -10.79
C SER A 151 -2.75 -0.92 -11.83
N LEU A 152 -2.45 -1.48 -13.01
CA LEU A 152 -1.67 -0.82 -14.05
C LEU A 152 -2.45 0.28 -14.78
N ASN A 153 -1.76 1.34 -15.18
CA ASN A 153 -2.34 2.40 -16.02
C ASN A 153 -2.64 1.86 -17.43
N PRO A 154 -3.93 1.86 -17.85
CA PRO A 154 -4.32 1.27 -19.12
C PRO A 154 -3.72 1.97 -20.34
N LEU A 155 -3.44 3.28 -20.26
CA LEU A 155 -2.83 4.01 -21.38
C LEU A 155 -1.40 3.53 -21.63
N ARG A 156 -0.61 3.38 -20.57
CA ARG A 156 0.76 2.86 -20.64
C ARG A 156 0.81 1.42 -21.11
N VAL A 157 -0.16 0.60 -20.67
CA VAL A 157 -0.30 -0.79 -21.17
C VAL A 157 -0.62 -0.81 -22.66
N LEU A 158 -1.52 0.05 -23.13
CA LEU A 158 -1.88 0.15 -24.55
C LEU A 158 -0.72 0.66 -25.41
N GLU A 159 0.11 1.57 -24.90
CA GLU A 159 1.31 2.04 -25.61
C GLU A 159 2.43 1.00 -25.66
N ALA A 160 2.54 0.13 -24.64
CA ALA A 160 3.51 -0.95 -24.61
C ALA A 160 3.12 -2.12 -25.51
N LEU A 161 1.84 -2.29 -25.81
CA LEU A 161 1.34 -3.29 -26.74
C LEU A 161 1.78 -2.91 -28.17
N SER A 162 2.78 -3.62 -28.69
CA SER A 162 3.25 -3.44 -30.06
C SER A 162 2.17 -3.85 -31.06
N ASP A 163 2.20 -3.26 -32.27
CA ASP A 163 1.29 -3.60 -33.38
C ASP A 163 1.39 -5.07 -33.82
N ALA A 164 2.47 -5.77 -33.41
CA ALA A 164 2.72 -7.18 -33.69
C ALA A 164 1.91 -8.14 -32.78
N MET A 165 1.30 -7.63 -31.70
CA MET A 165 0.55 -8.43 -30.74
C MET A 165 -0.77 -8.97 -31.34
N PRO A 166 -1.03 -10.29 -31.30
CA PRO A 166 -2.33 -10.84 -31.69
C PRO A 166 -3.47 -10.32 -30.81
N MET A 167 -4.29 -9.41 -31.35
CA MET A 167 -5.45 -8.83 -30.65
C MET A 167 -6.40 -9.85 -30.00
N PRO A 168 -6.68 -11.03 -30.58
CA PRO A 168 -7.57 -12.00 -29.94
C PRO A 168 -7.08 -12.46 -28.55
N LEU A 169 -5.77 -12.53 -28.33
CA LEU A 169 -5.18 -12.97 -27.07
C LEU A 169 -5.28 -11.86 -26.00
N ALA A 170 -5.13 -10.60 -26.40
CA ALA A 170 -5.17 -9.46 -25.48
C ALA A 170 -6.60 -8.95 -25.23
N TYR A 171 -7.53 -9.15 -26.16
CA TYR A 171 -8.87 -8.55 -26.14
C TYR A 171 -9.64 -8.84 -24.85
N GLU A 172 -9.72 -10.10 -24.43
CA GLU A 172 -10.50 -10.47 -23.25
C GLU A 172 -9.96 -9.79 -21.98
N THR A 173 -8.64 -9.82 -21.81
CA THR A 173 -7.95 -9.21 -20.67
C THR A 173 -8.09 -7.68 -20.68
N LEU A 174 -7.86 -7.03 -21.83
CA LEU A 174 -8.01 -5.58 -21.96
C LEU A 174 -9.47 -5.14 -21.76
N ALA A 175 -10.43 -5.86 -22.34
CA ALA A 175 -11.85 -5.59 -22.16
C ALA A 175 -12.27 -5.75 -20.70
N ARG A 176 -11.73 -6.74 -19.98
CA ARG A 176 -11.94 -6.90 -18.53
C ARG A 176 -11.35 -5.72 -17.75
N MET A 177 -10.09 -5.36 -18.00
CA MET A 177 -9.42 -4.22 -17.35
C MET A 177 -10.20 -2.90 -17.53
N LEU A 178 -10.62 -2.59 -18.76
CA LEU A 178 -11.38 -1.37 -19.06
C LEU A 178 -12.75 -1.37 -18.39
N ARG A 179 -13.46 -2.52 -18.40
CA ARG A 179 -14.76 -2.66 -17.73
C ARG A 179 -14.64 -2.49 -16.22
N GLU A 180 -13.63 -3.09 -15.59
CA GLU A 180 -13.36 -2.95 -14.16
C GLU A 180 -13.05 -1.50 -13.78
N ARG A 181 -12.22 -0.80 -14.56
CA ARG A 181 -11.94 0.63 -14.33
C ARG A 181 -13.18 1.50 -14.46
N GLN A 182 -14.00 1.27 -15.49
CA GLN A 182 -15.25 2.00 -15.68
C GLN A 182 -16.26 1.69 -14.58
N HIS A 183 -16.28 0.46 -14.06
CA HIS A 183 -17.09 0.09 -12.90
C HIS A 183 -16.61 0.81 -11.63
N ARG A 184 -15.31 0.76 -11.31
CA ARG A 184 -14.72 1.47 -10.17
C ARG A 184 -15.00 2.97 -10.22
N LYS A 185 -14.84 3.61 -11.38
CA LYS A 185 -15.18 5.03 -11.57
C LYS A 185 -16.64 5.32 -11.23
N ARG A 186 -17.58 4.54 -11.78
CA ARG A 186 -19.02 4.71 -11.51
C ARG A 186 -19.35 4.49 -10.03
N ALA A 187 -18.79 3.46 -9.40
CA ALA A 187 -18.97 3.18 -7.98
C ALA A 187 -18.43 4.33 -7.10
N GLN A 188 -17.24 4.85 -7.42
CA GLN A 188 -16.66 6.00 -6.72
C GLN A 188 -17.50 7.28 -6.89
N GLN A 189 -18.08 7.50 -8.06
CA GLN A 189 -18.99 8.63 -8.28
C GLN A 189 -20.25 8.53 -7.42
N VAL A 190 -20.82 7.33 -7.26
CA VAL A 190 -21.95 7.08 -6.36
C VAL A 190 -21.56 7.35 -4.92
N LEU A 191 -20.43 6.79 -4.45
CA LEU A 191 -19.93 7.02 -3.09
C LEU A 191 -19.67 8.50 -2.81
N LYS A 192 -19.06 9.23 -3.75
CA LYS A 192 -18.86 10.68 -3.65
C LYS A 192 -20.20 11.42 -3.55
N GLY A 193 -21.19 11.02 -4.34
CA GLY A 193 -22.55 11.57 -4.29
C GLY A 193 -23.22 11.36 -2.94
N LEU A 194 -23.14 10.14 -2.40
CA LEU A 194 -23.68 9.79 -1.08
C LEU A 194 -22.99 10.55 0.05
N ALA A 195 -21.67 10.64 0.02
CA ALA A 195 -20.90 11.41 1.00
C ALA A 195 -21.30 12.89 1.00
N ARG A 196 -21.45 13.50 -0.19
CA ARG A 196 -21.91 14.88 -0.34
C ARG A 196 -23.35 15.07 0.15
N ALA A 197 -24.26 14.13 -0.13
CA ALA A 197 -25.64 14.20 0.35
C ALA A 197 -25.71 14.11 1.88
N ASN A 198 -24.87 13.27 2.49
CA ASN A 198 -24.77 13.16 3.93
C ASN A 198 -24.21 14.44 4.56
N GLU A 199 -23.13 14.99 3.99
CA GLU A 199 -22.53 16.25 4.43
C GLU A 199 -23.56 17.39 4.44
N VAL A 200 -24.33 17.55 3.35
CA VAL A 200 -25.39 18.57 3.27
C VAL A 200 -26.49 18.31 4.30
N SER A 201 -26.89 17.05 4.50
CA SER A 201 -27.92 16.69 5.49
C SER A 201 -27.49 16.99 6.92
N VAL A 202 -26.24 16.68 7.28
CA VAL A 202 -25.66 16.99 8.59
C VAL A 202 -25.51 18.49 8.79
N ALA A 203 -25.01 19.21 7.77
CA ALA A 203 -24.92 20.67 7.81
C ALA A 203 -26.30 21.32 8.01
N HIS A 204 -27.33 20.84 7.30
CA HIS A 204 -28.69 21.30 7.47
C HIS A 204 -29.22 21.04 8.89
N ARG A 205 -29.05 19.82 9.43
CA ARG A 205 -29.45 19.48 10.81
C ARG A 205 -28.73 20.38 11.83
N ARG A 206 -27.45 20.68 11.60
CA ARG A 206 -26.69 21.59 12.45
C ARG A 206 -27.24 23.01 12.41
N VAL A 207 -27.51 23.55 11.22
CA VAL A 207 -28.11 24.88 11.07
C VAL A 207 -29.50 24.92 11.71
N ALA A 208 -30.33 23.89 11.50
CA ALA A 208 -31.66 23.80 12.12
C ALA A 208 -31.55 23.86 13.65
N ARG A 209 -30.66 23.08 14.26
CA ARG A 209 -30.41 23.11 15.71
C ARG A 209 -29.85 24.43 16.21
N LEU A 210 -28.96 25.09 15.45
CA LEU A 210 -28.43 26.40 15.83
C LEU A 210 -29.46 27.54 15.66
N SER A 211 -30.43 27.36 14.76
CA SER A 211 -31.52 28.31 14.55
C SER A 211 -32.67 28.14 15.52
N GLU A 212 -32.75 27.01 16.25
CA GLU A 212 -33.72 26.79 17.31
C GLU A 212 -33.46 27.81 18.43
N HIS A 213 -34.41 28.71 18.64
CA HIS A 213 -34.38 29.71 19.70
C HIS A 213 -35.78 29.89 20.28
N VAL A 214 -35.85 30.40 21.51
CA VAL A 214 -37.11 30.76 22.15
C VAL A 214 -37.09 32.24 22.43
N GLU A 215 -37.96 32.98 21.73
CA GLU A 215 -38.16 34.41 21.98
C GLU A 215 -38.96 34.64 23.26
N MET A 216 -38.41 35.48 24.13
CA MET A 216 -39.01 35.85 25.41
C MET A 216 -39.88 37.10 25.23
N THR A 217 -41.18 36.89 25.09
CA THR A 217 -42.21 37.95 25.04
C THR A 217 -42.91 38.09 26.39
N GLU A 218 -43.54 39.24 26.67
CA GLU A 218 -44.15 39.57 27.98
C GLU A 218 -45.32 38.64 28.37
N ASP A 219 -45.93 37.96 27.40
CA ASP A 219 -47.02 37.01 27.55
C ASP A 219 -46.55 35.57 27.85
N ARG A 220 -45.24 35.28 27.76
CA ARG A 220 -44.72 33.93 28.04
C ARG A 220 -44.93 33.55 29.50
N ALA A 221 -45.59 32.40 29.69
CA ALA A 221 -45.91 31.84 30.99
C ALA A 221 -45.27 30.46 31.18
N CYS A 222 -45.04 30.09 32.44
CA CYS A 222 -44.55 28.77 32.81
C CYS A 222 -45.55 27.68 32.37
N ARG A 223 -45.10 26.65 31.65
CA ARG A 223 -45.95 25.56 31.17
C ARG A 223 -46.54 24.65 32.26
N VAL A 224 -46.06 24.76 33.50
CA VAL A 224 -46.54 23.94 34.65
C VAL A 224 -47.56 24.69 35.51
N CYS A 225 -47.33 25.98 35.80
CA CYS A 225 -48.19 26.77 36.69
C CYS A 225 -48.93 27.91 35.99
N ASN A 226 -48.72 28.10 34.69
CA ASN A 226 -49.29 29.18 33.86
C ASN A 226 -49.07 30.61 34.39
N VAL A 227 -48.11 30.81 35.30
CA VAL A 227 -47.72 32.15 35.77
C VAL A 227 -46.81 32.81 34.74
N ARG A 228 -47.09 34.07 34.40
CA ARG A 228 -46.26 34.91 33.52
C ARG A 228 -44.85 35.07 34.08
N ILE A 229 -43.84 34.87 33.22
CA ILE A 229 -42.43 34.89 33.61
C ILE A 229 -41.93 36.33 33.69
N GLY A 230 -42.18 37.16 32.66
CA GLY A 230 -41.69 38.54 32.60
C GLY A 230 -40.17 38.59 32.83
N THR A 231 -39.74 39.34 33.85
CA THR A 231 -38.34 39.52 34.25
C THR A 231 -37.85 38.52 35.32
N LYS A 232 -38.65 37.51 35.68
CA LYS A 232 -38.30 36.53 36.72
C LYS A 232 -37.34 35.46 36.20
N VAL A 233 -36.55 34.86 37.10
CA VAL A 233 -35.67 33.73 36.79
C VAL A 233 -36.48 32.54 36.25
N PHE A 234 -36.06 32.03 35.10
CA PHE A 234 -36.70 30.91 34.40
C PHE A 234 -35.68 29.84 34.01
N GLY A 235 -36.19 28.65 33.71
CA GLY A 235 -35.44 27.56 33.10
C GLY A 235 -36.01 27.25 31.72
N LEU A 236 -35.13 27.00 30.76
CA LEU A 236 -35.47 26.54 29.42
C LEU A 236 -34.86 25.15 29.22
N TYR A 237 -35.71 24.18 28.90
CA TYR A 237 -35.26 22.83 28.56
C TYR A 237 -34.90 22.71 27.07
N PRO A 238 -34.02 21.77 26.67
CA PRO A 238 -33.62 21.55 25.26
C PRO A 238 -34.78 21.25 24.30
N ASN A 239 -35.95 20.84 24.80
CA ASN A 239 -37.18 20.67 24.04
C ASN A 239 -38.00 21.96 23.81
N GLY A 240 -37.47 23.13 24.21
CA GLY A 240 -38.15 24.43 24.09
C GLY A 240 -39.21 24.69 25.17
N VAL A 241 -39.31 23.84 26.20
CA VAL A 241 -40.28 24.03 27.29
C VAL A 241 -39.75 25.02 28.31
N LEU A 242 -40.52 26.08 28.52
CA LEU A 242 -40.23 27.16 29.45
C LEU A 242 -40.92 26.95 30.81
N VAL A 243 -40.15 27.00 31.89
CA VAL A 243 -40.65 26.84 33.26
C VAL A 243 -40.10 27.92 34.18
N CYS A 244 -40.85 28.26 35.24
CA CYS A 244 -40.32 29.13 36.29
C CYS A 244 -39.40 28.34 37.24
N TYR A 245 -38.45 29.03 37.88
CA TYR A 245 -37.47 28.41 38.77
C TYR A 245 -38.10 27.51 39.86
N ARG A 246 -39.22 27.94 40.45
CA ARG A 246 -39.95 27.16 41.46
C ARG A 246 -40.52 25.85 40.92
N CYS A 247 -41.01 25.83 39.68
CA CYS A 247 -41.52 24.60 39.06
C CYS A 247 -40.39 23.67 38.62
N MET A 248 -39.23 24.23 38.25
CA MET A 248 -38.02 23.46 37.98
C MET A 248 -37.51 22.76 39.26
N MET A 249 -37.51 23.46 40.39
CA MET A 249 -37.01 22.93 41.68
C MET A 249 -38.00 22.04 42.45
N ARG A 250 -39.22 21.80 41.93
CA ARG A 250 -40.26 21.04 42.66
C ARG A 250 -39.87 19.59 42.96
N ARG A 251 -39.02 18.97 42.14
CA ARG A 251 -38.61 17.56 42.27
C ARG A 251 -37.22 17.39 42.92
N GLY A 252 -36.66 18.46 43.49
CA GLY A 252 -35.32 18.45 44.08
C GLY A 252 -34.22 18.80 43.06
N GLU A 253 -33.02 19.01 43.58
CA GLU A 253 -31.88 19.50 42.80
C GLU A 253 -31.36 18.47 41.78
N ASP A 254 -31.53 17.19 42.11
CA ASP A 254 -31.11 16.04 41.31
C ASP A 254 -31.99 15.78 40.08
N ALA A 255 -33.20 16.36 39.99
CA ALA A 255 -34.13 16.14 38.88
C ALA A 255 -34.20 17.32 37.89
N LYS A 256 -33.23 18.26 37.95
CA LYS A 256 -33.18 19.45 37.09
C LYS A 256 -33.14 19.13 35.59
N HIS A 257 -32.56 17.99 35.21
CA HIS A 257 -32.43 17.54 33.83
C HIS A 257 -33.69 16.87 33.27
N VAL A 258 -34.70 16.59 34.09
CA VAL A 258 -35.97 16.01 33.64
C VAL A 258 -36.99 17.11 33.38
N CYS A 259 -37.54 17.17 32.17
CA CYS A 259 -38.62 18.14 31.88
C CYS A 259 -39.88 17.80 32.70
N PRO A 260 -40.43 18.73 33.51
CA PRO A 260 -41.60 18.46 34.34
C PRO A 260 -42.91 18.32 33.54
N VAL A 261 -42.91 18.73 32.27
CA VAL A 261 -44.09 18.65 31.38
C VAL A 261 -44.05 17.39 30.52
N THR A 262 -42.90 17.08 29.92
CA THR A 262 -42.77 15.95 28.99
C THR A 262 -42.18 14.69 29.63
N GLY A 263 -41.63 14.78 30.84
CA GLY A 263 -40.99 13.66 31.53
C GLY A 263 -39.71 13.15 30.87
N ARG A 264 -39.17 13.87 29.88
CA ARG A 264 -37.92 13.51 29.19
C ARG A 264 -36.72 13.87 30.04
N ASP A 265 -35.80 12.93 30.17
CA ASP A 265 -34.50 13.10 30.79
C ASP A 265 -33.47 13.52 29.74
N PHE A 266 -32.76 14.62 29.97
CA PHE A 266 -31.74 15.14 29.06
C PHE A 266 -30.30 14.80 29.48
N GLN A 267 -30.08 13.99 30.52
CA GLN A 267 -28.76 13.45 30.85
C GLN A 267 -28.39 12.19 30.04
N GLU A 268 -29.37 11.39 29.64
CA GLU A 268 -29.13 10.16 28.86
C GLU A 268 -29.00 10.36 27.34
N GLU A 269 -29.20 11.59 26.83
CA GLU A 269 -29.19 11.91 25.39
C GLU A 269 -27.84 12.45 24.86
N ILE A 270 -26.75 12.41 25.66
CA ILE A 270 -25.39 12.84 25.26
C ILE A 270 -24.52 11.65 24.87
#